data_AF-W4V000-F1
#
_entry.id   AF-W4V000-F1
#
_cell.length_a   1.000
_cell.length_b   1.000
_cell.length_c   1.000
_cell.angle_alpha   90.00
_cell.angle_beta   90.00
_cell.angle_gamma   90.00
#
_symmetry.space_group_name_H-M   'P 1'
#
loop_
_entity.id
_entity.type
_entity.pdbx_description
1 polymer ?
#
loop_
_entity_poly.entity_id
_entity_poly.type
_entity_poly.pdbx_seq_one_letter_code
_entity_poly.pdbx_strand_id
1 'polypeptide(L)' 'MTKKFAAIILSMVLCMGVLFASCGYNSSNFYETQDFLMGTFVLQKIYHENADAIAKEVNDRITEIEAAMTINKPGEK' A
#
# COMPACT_ATOMS: atom_id res chain seq x y z
N MET A 1 43.76 -18.90 28.32
CA MET A 1 43.22 -18.72 26.95
C MET A 1 41.70 -18.56 26.93
N THR A 2 40.94 -19.20 27.82
CA THR A 2 39.47 -19.19 27.86
C THR A 2 38.80 -17.81 27.95
N LYS A 3 39.38 -16.85 28.69
CA LYS A 3 38.81 -15.49 28.82
C LYS A 3 38.83 -14.67 27.52
N LYS A 4 39.86 -14.87 26.67
CA LYS A 4 39.97 -14.20 25.36
C LYS A 4 38.97 -14.79 24.36
N PHE A 5 38.79 -16.11 24.39
CA PHE A 5 37.77 -16.79 23.59
C PHE A 5 36.35 -16.40 24.00
N ALA A 6 36.08 -16.28 25.30
CA ALA A 6 34.77 -15.81 25.79
C ALA A 6 34.47 -14.37 25.33
N ALA A 7 35.46 -13.48 25.32
CA ALA A 7 35.30 -12.10 24.83
C ALA A 7 35.02 -12.05 23.32
N ILE A 8 35.64 -12.93 22.53
CA ILE A 8 35.41 -13.04 21.08
C ILE A 8 33.99 -13.53 20.80
N ILE A 9 33.54 -14.57 21.50
CA ILE A 9 32.18 -15.10 21.35
C ILE A 9 31.15 -14.04 21.73
N LEU A 10 31.36 -13.31 22.82
CA LEU A 10 30.47 -12.24 23.26
C LEU A 10 30.37 -11.10 22.23
N SER A 11 31.51 -10.69 21.66
CA SER A 11 31.57 -9.68 20.59
C SER A 11 30.81 -10.12 19.33
N MET A 12 30.97 -11.39 18.94
CA MET A 12 30.31 -11.94 17.76
C MET A 12 28.79 -12.00 17.91
N VAL A 13 28.29 -12.37 19.11
CA VAL A 13 26.85 -12.36 19.43
C VAL A 13 26.29 -10.93 19.43
N LEU A 14 27.04 -9.95 19.94
CA LEU A 14 26.64 -8.55 19.95
C LEU A 14 26.52 -7.98 18.53
N CYS A 15 27.50 -8.27 17.67
CA CYS A 15 27.48 -7.87 16.25
C CYS A 15 26.32 -8.52 15.49
N MET A 16 26.02 -9.80 15.77
CA MET A 16 24.90 -10.49 15.13
C MET A 16 23.56 -9.83 15.48
N GLY A 17 23.37 -9.37 16.72
CA GLY A 17 22.13 -8.73 17.18
C GLY A 17 21.79 -7.41 16.46
N VAL A 18 22.80 -6.62 16.09
CA VAL A 18 22.59 -5.33 15.38
C VAL A 18 22.16 -5.55 13.94
N LEU A 19 22.60 -6.66 13.30
CA LEU A 19 22.28 -6.95 11.91
C LEU A 19 20.80 -7.35 11.70
N PHE A 20 20.14 -7.92 12.71
CA PHE A 20 18.72 -8.31 12.61
C PHE A 20 17.73 -7.19 12.94
N ALA A 21 18.18 -6.05 13.49
CA ALA A 21 17.30 -4.93 13.85
C ALA A 21 16.89 -4.04 12.66
N SER A 22 17.47 -4.25 11.47
CA SER A 22 17.24 -3.40 10.29
C SER A 22 16.05 -3.84 9.42
N CYS A 23 15.46 -5.01 9.67
CA CYS A 23 14.30 -5.50 8.93
C CYS A 23 12.97 -4.99 9.51
N GLY A 24 12.87 -3.68 9.75
CA GLY A 24 11.58 -3.01 9.95
C GLY A 24 11.00 -2.62 8.60
N TYR A 25 10.29 -3.55 7.95
CA TYR A 25 9.52 -3.25 6.74
C TYR A 25 8.47 -2.20 7.10
N ASN A 26 8.68 -0.95 6.66
CA ASN A 26 7.66 0.08 6.69
C ASN A 26 6.56 -0.32 5.69
N SER A 27 5.65 -1.19 6.12
CA SER A 27 4.34 -1.30 5.51
C SER A 27 3.69 0.06 5.74
N SER A 28 3.77 0.91 4.72
CA SER A 28 2.94 2.10 4.70
C SER A 28 1.51 1.57 4.65
N ASN A 29 0.73 1.83 5.69
CA ASN A 29 -0.69 1.49 5.75
C ASN A 29 -1.41 2.34 4.71
N PHE A 30 -1.43 1.87 3.47
CA PHE A 30 -2.23 2.44 2.40
C PHE A 30 -3.23 1.40 1.92
N TYR A 31 -4.38 1.91 1.52
CA TYR A 31 -5.38 1.16 0.79
C TYR A 31 -5.12 1.37 -0.70
N GLU A 32 -5.13 0.29 -1.46
CA GLU A 32 -4.96 0.32 -2.91
C GLU A 32 -6.14 -0.41 -3.56
N THR A 33 -6.77 0.23 -4.54
CA THR A 33 -7.82 -0.36 -5.37
C THR A 33 -7.54 -0.11 -6.85
N GLN A 34 -8.04 -1.02 -7.68
CA GLN A 34 -8.02 -0.93 -9.14
C GLN A 34 -9.42 -1.27 -9.66
N ASP A 35 -10.06 -0.28 -10.28
CA ASP A 35 -11.43 -0.39 -10.79
C ASP A 35 -11.48 -0.04 -12.29
N PHE A 36 -12.33 -0.71 -13.06
CA PHE A 36 -12.55 -0.37 -14.47
C PHE A 36 -13.76 0.57 -14.59
N LEU A 37 -13.50 1.84 -14.88
CA LEU A 37 -14.49 2.92 -14.93
C LEU A 37 -14.26 3.77 -16.18
N MET A 38 -15.32 4.31 -16.80
CA MET A 38 -15.22 5.13 -18.01
C MET A 38 -14.42 4.49 -19.16
N GLY A 39 -14.42 3.16 -19.28
CA GLY A 39 -13.69 2.44 -20.33
C GLY A 39 -12.17 2.35 -20.13
N THR A 40 -11.66 2.63 -18.93
CA THR A 40 -10.24 2.50 -18.58
C THR A 40 -10.05 1.99 -17.15
N PHE A 41 -8.82 1.65 -16.77
CA PHE A 41 -8.47 1.30 -15.39
C PHE A 41 -8.12 2.55 -14.57
N VAL A 42 -8.74 2.67 -13.40
CA VAL A 42 -8.48 3.70 -12.39
C VAL A 42 -7.79 3.04 -11.20
N LEU A 43 -6.56 3.45 -10.91
CA LEU A 43 -5.81 3.02 -9.74
C LEU A 43 -5.87 4.10 -8.67
N GLN A 44 -6.17 3.71 -7.43
CA GLN A 44 -6.25 4.62 -6.30
C GLN A 44 -5.34 4.12 -5.17
N LYS A 45 -4.56 5.03 -4.60
CA LYS A 45 -3.70 4.77 -3.44
C LYS A 45 -4.00 5.79 -2.36
N ILE A 46 -4.60 5.33 -1.26
CA ILE A 46 -5.16 6.21 -0.22
C ILE A 46 -4.48 5.94 1.11
N TYR A 47 -3.96 6.99 1.72
CA TYR A 47 -3.29 6.97 3.02
C TYR A 47 -4.23 7.58 4.06
N HIS A 48 -5.26 6.83 4.45
CA HIS A 48 -6.25 7.29 5.42
C HIS A 48 -6.93 6.10 6.11
N GLU A 49 -7.38 6.28 7.35
CA GLU A 49 -8.03 5.23 8.15
C GLU A 49 -9.34 4.75 7.51
N ASN A 50 -10.13 5.69 6.98
CA ASN A 50 -11.39 5.45 6.27
C ASN A 50 -11.20 5.29 4.74
N ALA A 51 -10.06 4.76 4.29
CA ALA A 51 -9.73 4.73 2.88
C ALA A 51 -10.75 3.98 1.99
N ASP A 52 -11.39 2.94 2.53
CA ASP A 52 -12.43 2.19 1.83
C ASP A 52 -13.67 3.06 1.49
N ALA A 53 -14.14 3.84 2.47
CA ALA A 53 -15.25 4.77 2.27
C ALA A 53 -14.90 5.88 1.26
N ILE A 54 -13.67 6.39 1.32
CA ILE A 54 -13.16 7.40 0.38
C ILE A 54 -13.12 6.83 -1.03
N ALA A 55 -12.58 5.62 -1.21
CA ALA A 55 -12.52 4.95 -2.52
C ALA A 55 -13.92 4.77 -3.10
N LYS A 56 -14.89 4.36 -2.27
CA LYS A 56 -16.29 4.23 -2.69
C LYS A 56 -16.87 5.57 -3.15
N GLU A 57 -16.69 6.65 -2.39
CA GLU A 57 -17.20 7.97 -2.76
C GLU A 57 -16.60 8.49 -4.08
N VAL A 58 -15.30 8.27 -4.28
CA VAL A 58 -14.62 8.61 -5.53
C VAL A 58 -15.20 7.82 -6.71
N ASN A 59 -15.41 6.51 -6.56
CA ASN A 59 -15.98 5.67 -7.61
C ASN A 59 -17.44 6.04 -7.93
N ASP A 60 -18.25 6.35 -6.91
CA ASP A 60 -19.62 6.82 -7.07
C ASP A 60 -19.64 8.11 -7.90
N ARG A 61 -18.74 9.05 -7.59
CA ARG A 61 -18.63 10.33 -8.32
C ARG A 61 -18.09 10.17 -9.75
N ILE A 62 -17.17 9.24 -9.99
CA ILE A 62 -16.73 8.90 -11.36
C ILE A 62 -17.91 8.34 -12.16
N THR A 63 -18.75 7.52 -11.54
CA THR A 63 -19.95 6.96 -12.20
C THR A 63 -20.97 8.05 -12.55
N GLU A 64 -21.18 9.03 -11.67
CA GLU A 64 -22.02 10.20 -11.97
C GLU A 64 -21.48 11.02 -13.14
N ILE A 65 -20.16 11.25 -13.16
CA ILE A 65 -19.47 11.95 -14.25
C ILE A 65 -19.61 11.17 -15.55
N GLU A 66 -19.44 9.84 -15.52
CA GLU A 66 -19.64 8.97 -16.67
C GLU A 66 -21.08 9.10 -17.20
N ALA A 67 -22.08 9.10 -16.32
CA ALA A 67 -23.47 9.24 -16.73
C ALA A 67 -23.79 10.61 -17.35
N ALA A 68 -23.14 11.69 -16.89
CA ALA A 68 -23.40 13.04 -17.37
C ALA A 68 -22.62 13.39 -18.65
N MET A 69 -21.41 12.85 -18.84
CA MET A 69 -20.50 13.24 -19.91
C MET A 69 -20.38 12.21 -21.05
N THR A 70 -20.83 10.97 -20.84
CA THR A 70 -20.67 9.93 -21.86
C THR A 70 -21.66 10.12 -22.99
N ILE A 71 -21.13 10.47 -24.16
CA ILE A 71 -21.90 10.60 -25.41
C ILE A 71 -22.26 9.22 -25.98
N ASN A 72 -21.41 8.21 -25.75
CA ASN A 72 -21.52 6.88 -26.37
C ASN A 72 -22.12 5.82 -25.45
N LYS A 73 -23.08 6.19 -24.60
CA LYS A 73 -23.63 5.24 -23.63
C LYS A 73 -24.37 4.11 -24.36
N PRO A 74 -24.02 2.84 -24.15
CA PRO A 74 -24.70 1.73 -24.81
C PRO A 74 -26.19 1.72 -24.42
N GLY A 75 -27.09 1.87 -25.40
CA GLY A 75 -28.53 1.80 -25.18
C GLY A 75 -29.27 3.13 -25.20
N GLU A 76 -28.60 4.27 -25.39
CA GLU A 76 -29.28 5.53 -25.72
C GLU A 76 -29.54 5.61 -27.24
N LYS A 77 -30.70 5.11 -27.66
CA LYS A 77 -31.31 5.34 -28.97
C LYS A 77 -32.69 5.95 -28.80
#